data_AF-A0A524N393-F1
#
_entry.id   AF-A0A524N393-F1
#
_cell.length_a   1.000
_cell.length_b   1.000
_cell.length_c   1.000
_cell.angle_alpha   90.00
_cell.angle_beta   90.00
_cell.angle_gamma   90.00
#
_symmetry.space_group_name_H-M   'P 1'
#
loop_
_entity.id
_entity.type
_entity.pdbx_description
1 polymer ?
#
loop_
_entity_poly.entity_id
_entity_poly.type
_entity_poly.pdbx_seq_one_letter_code
_entity_poly.pdbx_strand_id
1 'polypeptide(L)'
;MTVQILDVDLLAFERSTGPQRRAVVDGVRRSLETGFVYTSHDLSEDLLDTTYAMLRTFFELATDDKQRFISPGANGQTGYTGLLVETAASSDRPDWKEMLNWSAPIAAGHPLKRKFSTAYPDQLLPEDAVPGITEVLYRFHESIADLQRRFLRVIAEGIGCHETFFDDMVADGPTLTRAIRYPAMSDLGAQGHVWAAEHGDINLITALPRATAPGLQVKVGDDWVDATPPDNAVIINTGIMLERLTNGVIPIGWHRVVASPGYEGERYSVVQFCHPRPWTILSPVPSCCTDENPQRFSAISAADALDEVLYEINLVETARRVG
;
A
#
# COMPACT_ATOMS: atom_id res chain seq x y z
N MET A 1 -21.51 2.37 18.66
CA MET A 1 -21.47 3.20 17.44
C MET A 1 -21.08 2.27 16.31
N THR A 2 -21.76 2.31 15.17
CA THR A 2 -21.35 1.57 13.97
C THR A 2 -20.03 2.18 13.48
N VAL A 3 -18.96 1.40 13.53
CA VAL A 3 -17.65 1.83 12.99
C VAL A 3 -17.79 1.89 11.47
N GLN A 4 -17.52 3.05 10.87
CA GLN A 4 -17.70 3.31 9.44
C GLN A 4 -16.44 3.98 8.89
N ILE A 5 -16.07 3.65 7.65
CA ILE A 5 -15.03 4.35 6.89
C ILE A 5 -15.57 5.74 6.53
N LEU A 6 -14.90 6.80 6.99
CA LEU A 6 -15.31 8.18 6.79
C LEU A 6 -14.57 8.80 5.60
N ASP A 7 -15.21 9.82 5.01
CA ASP A 7 -14.58 10.74 4.09
C ASP A 7 -14.02 11.96 4.83
N VAL A 8 -12.78 12.33 4.51
CA VAL A 8 -12.11 13.50 5.05
C VAL A 8 -11.51 14.33 3.94
N ASP A 9 -11.31 15.63 4.20
CA ASP A 9 -10.75 16.55 3.24
C ASP A 9 -9.30 16.93 3.60
N LEU A 10 -8.33 16.33 2.90
CA LEU A 10 -6.90 16.63 3.07
C LEU A 10 -6.61 18.10 2.77
N LEU A 11 -7.24 18.66 1.73
CA LEU A 11 -7.01 20.05 1.33
C LEU A 11 -7.59 21.02 2.37
N ALA A 12 -8.70 20.65 3.03
CA ALA A 12 -9.23 21.41 4.16
C ALA A 12 -8.26 21.41 5.34
N PHE A 13 -7.60 20.30 5.65
CA PHE A 13 -6.56 20.25 6.69
C PHE A 13 -5.41 21.22 6.39
N GLU A 14 -4.94 21.26 5.14
CA GLU A 14 -3.82 22.10 4.71
C GLU A 14 -4.17 23.60 4.68
N ARG A 15 -5.41 23.94 4.34
CA ARG A 15 -5.87 25.33 4.17
C ARG A 15 -6.47 25.94 5.43
N SER A 16 -6.71 25.14 6.47
CA SER A 16 -7.40 25.58 7.68
C SER A 16 -6.51 25.56 8.93
N THR A 17 -6.99 26.26 9.96
CA THR A 17 -6.37 26.29 11.29
C THR A 17 -7.45 26.12 12.35
N GLY A 18 -7.06 25.93 13.61
CA GLY A 18 -7.99 25.97 14.73
C GLY A 18 -9.07 24.86 14.66
N PRO A 19 -10.37 25.19 14.86
CA PRO A 19 -11.44 24.18 14.93
C PRO A 19 -11.60 23.33 13.66
N GLN A 20 -11.47 23.92 12.47
CA GLN A 20 -11.67 23.22 11.21
C GLN A 20 -10.59 22.16 10.97
N ARG A 21 -9.32 22.50 11.22
CA ARG A 21 -8.20 21.55 11.12
C ARG A 21 -8.38 20.38 12.11
N ARG A 22 -8.76 20.68 13.35
CA ARG A 22 -9.04 19.65 14.36
C ARG A 22 -10.18 18.72 13.96
N ALA A 23 -11.24 19.25 13.35
CA ALA A 23 -12.35 18.42 12.88
C ALA A 23 -11.91 17.41 11.81
N VAL A 24 -10.99 17.78 10.91
CA VAL A 24 -10.41 16.85 9.94
C VAL A 24 -9.59 15.77 10.65
N VAL A 25 -8.70 16.17 11.58
CA VAL A 25 -7.89 15.24 12.37
C VAL A 25 -8.77 14.26 13.17
N ASP A 26 -9.84 14.74 13.81
CA ASP A 26 -10.80 13.91 14.55
C ASP A 26 -11.59 12.98 13.63
N GLY A 27 -11.87 13.40 12.40
CA GLY A 27 -12.45 12.55 11.34
C GLY A 27 -11.51 11.40 10.98
N VAL A 28 -10.24 11.72 10.71
CA VAL A 28 -9.21 10.71 10.41
C VAL A 28 -9.06 9.72 11.55
N ARG A 29 -8.91 10.21 12.80
CA ARG A 29 -8.77 9.33 13.96
C ARG A 29 -9.92 8.33 14.09
N ARG A 30 -11.17 8.79 13.94
CA ARG A 30 -12.35 7.92 14.04
C ARG A 30 -12.43 6.93 12.89
N SER A 31 -12.13 7.36 11.66
CA SER A 31 -12.15 6.47 10.50
C SER A 31 -11.09 5.38 10.63
N LEU A 32 -9.88 5.75 11.06
CA LEU A 32 -8.76 4.83 11.20
C LEU A 32 -8.94 3.80 12.32
N GLU A 33 -10.02 3.84 13.11
CA GLU A 33 -10.44 2.72 13.96
C GLU A 33 -10.75 1.45 13.12
N THR A 34 -11.13 1.60 11.84
CA THR A 34 -11.22 0.47 10.88
C THR A 34 -9.90 0.17 10.18
N GLY A 35 -8.86 0.97 10.41
CA GLY A 35 -7.63 0.99 9.62
C GLY A 35 -7.78 1.57 8.21
N PHE A 36 -8.91 2.22 7.88
CA PHE A 36 -9.21 2.77 6.56
C PHE A 36 -9.83 4.16 6.64
N VAL A 37 -9.59 4.97 5.61
CA VAL A 37 -10.19 6.31 5.46
C VAL A 37 -10.23 6.71 3.99
N TYR A 38 -11.28 7.40 3.58
CA TYR A 38 -11.36 8.02 2.26
C TYR A 38 -10.91 9.47 2.36
N THR A 39 -10.05 9.90 1.44
CA THR A 39 -9.56 11.28 1.42
C THR A 39 -9.75 11.92 0.07
N SER A 40 -10.25 13.16 0.07
CA SER A 40 -10.13 14.03 -1.10
C SER A 40 -8.65 14.30 -1.41
N HIS A 41 -8.35 14.63 -2.66
CA HIS A 41 -6.99 14.91 -3.11
C HIS A 41 -6.96 15.87 -4.30
N ASP A 42 -5.74 16.27 -4.67
CA ASP A 42 -5.41 17.17 -5.78
C ASP A 42 -4.58 16.49 -6.89
N LEU A 43 -4.50 15.15 -6.88
CA LEU A 43 -3.90 14.39 -7.99
C LEU A 43 -4.54 14.75 -9.33
N SER A 44 -3.72 14.89 -10.36
CA SER A 44 -4.16 15.15 -11.73
C SER A 44 -4.93 13.95 -12.29
N GLU A 45 -6.18 14.17 -12.70
CA GLU A 45 -6.99 13.14 -13.39
C GLU A 45 -6.30 12.68 -14.68
N ASP A 46 -5.72 13.59 -15.47
CA ASP A 46 -4.96 13.25 -16.68
C ASP A 46 -3.78 12.31 -16.39
N LEU A 47 -3.06 12.51 -15.28
CA LEU A 47 -1.96 11.63 -14.88
C LEU A 47 -2.48 10.25 -14.49
N LEU A 48 -3.58 10.17 -13.75
CA LEU A 48 -4.23 8.91 -13.39
C LEU A 48 -4.69 8.17 -14.67
N ASP A 49 -5.41 8.85 -15.56
CA ASP A 49 -5.93 8.29 -16.80
C ASP A 49 -4.81 7.78 -17.70
N THR A 50 -3.77 8.59 -17.90
CA THR A 50 -2.61 8.23 -18.73
C THR A 50 -1.88 7.02 -18.15
N THR A 51 -1.66 7.01 -16.83
CA THR A 51 -0.99 5.90 -16.14
C THR A 51 -1.78 4.60 -16.29
N TYR A 52 -3.09 4.63 -16.04
CA TYR A 52 -3.95 3.45 -16.13
C TYR A 52 -4.07 2.94 -17.57
N ALA A 53 -4.14 3.84 -18.55
CA ALA A 53 -4.15 3.45 -19.96
C ALA A 53 -2.84 2.77 -20.38
N MET A 54 -1.68 3.30 -19.99
CA MET A 54 -0.39 2.69 -20.29
C MET A 54 -0.19 1.34 -19.59
N LEU A 55 -0.60 1.23 -18.32
CA LEU A 55 -0.59 -0.04 -17.59
C LEU A 55 -1.50 -1.07 -18.24
N ARG A 56 -2.68 -0.66 -18.70
CA ARG A 56 -3.59 -1.53 -19.45
C ARG A 56 -2.92 -2.05 -20.72
N THR A 57 -2.32 -1.17 -21.53
CA THR A 57 -1.55 -1.57 -22.72
C THR A 57 -0.48 -2.61 -22.38
N PHE A 58 0.26 -2.40 -21.27
CA PHE A 58 1.27 -3.37 -20.82
C PHE A 58 0.64 -4.73 -20.43
N PHE A 59 -0.43 -4.74 -19.63
CA PHE A 59 -1.03 -5.99 -19.17
C PHE A 59 -1.76 -6.77 -20.27
N GLU A 60 -2.22 -6.09 -21.33
CA GLU A 60 -2.84 -6.70 -22.52
C GLU A 60 -1.82 -7.34 -23.48
N LEU A 61 -0.51 -7.16 -23.27
CA LEU A 61 0.53 -7.86 -24.02
C LEU A 61 0.46 -9.39 -23.82
N ALA A 62 1.02 -10.12 -24.78
CA ALA A 62 1.20 -11.56 -24.67
C ALA A 62 2.05 -11.93 -23.44
N THR A 63 1.77 -13.07 -22.82
CA THR A 63 2.49 -13.53 -21.62
C THR A 63 4.00 -13.54 -21.80
N ASP A 64 4.50 -14.05 -22.94
CA ASP A 64 5.93 -14.12 -23.22
C ASP A 64 6.59 -12.74 -23.31
N ASP A 65 5.85 -11.73 -23.79
CA ASP A 65 6.33 -10.34 -23.83
C ASP A 65 6.41 -9.72 -22.43
N LYS A 66 5.42 -10.00 -21.57
CA LYS A 66 5.42 -9.54 -20.17
C LYS A 66 6.51 -10.20 -19.35
N GLN A 67 6.80 -11.48 -19.58
CA GLN A 67 7.83 -12.23 -18.85
C GLN A 67 9.24 -11.66 -19.01
N ARG A 68 9.51 -10.93 -20.11
CA ARG A 68 10.78 -10.20 -20.31
C ARG A 68 11.05 -9.13 -19.24
N PHE A 69 10.02 -8.70 -18.52
CA PHE A 69 10.11 -7.70 -17.47
C PHE A 69 10.14 -8.29 -16.06
N ILE A 70 10.32 -9.60 -15.92
CA ILE A 70 10.59 -10.23 -14.61
C ILE A 70 12.02 -9.88 -14.19
N SER A 71 12.18 -9.28 -13.02
CA SER A 71 13.50 -8.97 -12.45
C SER A 71 13.96 -10.14 -11.56
N PRO A 72 14.99 -10.91 -11.98
CA PRO A 72 15.41 -12.10 -11.23
C PRO A 72 15.92 -11.74 -9.83
N GLY A 73 15.45 -12.45 -8.81
CA GLY A 73 15.85 -12.23 -7.41
C GLY A 73 15.30 -10.96 -6.77
N ALA A 74 14.46 -10.19 -7.49
CA ALA A 74 13.83 -9.00 -6.93
C ALA A 74 12.63 -9.30 -6.02
N ASN A 75 12.12 -10.54 -6.00
CA ASN A 75 11.02 -10.98 -5.15
C ASN A 75 9.81 -10.03 -5.15
N GLY A 76 9.43 -9.50 -6.32
CA GLY A 76 8.30 -8.58 -6.45
C GLY A 76 8.58 -7.12 -6.06
N GLN A 77 9.83 -6.75 -5.76
CA GLN A 77 10.21 -5.36 -5.45
C GLN A 77 10.42 -4.48 -6.69
N THR A 78 10.50 -5.07 -7.89
CA THR A 78 10.50 -4.34 -9.17
C THR A 78 10.14 -5.28 -10.31
N GLY A 79 9.63 -4.72 -11.41
CA GLY A 79 9.28 -5.46 -12.61
C GLY A 79 7.98 -6.25 -12.49
N TYR A 80 7.77 -7.13 -13.46
CA TYR A 80 6.58 -7.94 -13.64
C TYR A 80 6.56 -9.16 -12.72
N THR A 81 5.39 -9.50 -12.21
CA THR A 81 5.09 -10.75 -11.51
C THR A 81 3.84 -11.37 -12.14
N GLY A 82 3.97 -12.62 -12.58
CA GLY A 82 2.93 -13.32 -13.33
C GLY A 82 1.73 -13.75 -12.49
N LEU A 83 0.72 -14.29 -13.18
CA LEU A 83 -0.48 -14.88 -12.59
C LEU A 83 -0.14 -16.07 -11.68
N LEU A 84 -0.88 -16.22 -10.59
CA LEU A 84 -0.80 -17.35 -9.65
C LEU A 84 0.60 -17.55 -9.02
N VAL A 85 1.37 -16.47 -8.86
CA VAL A 85 2.70 -16.51 -8.24
C VAL A 85 2.66 -16.20 -6.74
N GLU A 86 2.01 -15.11 -6.33
CA GLU A 86 1.93 -14.73 -4.92
C GLU A 86 0.82 -15.53 -4.19
N THR A 87 1.16 -16.07 -3.01
CA THR A 87 0.22 -16.70 -2.09
C THR A 87 0.21 -15.91 -0.79
N ALA A 88 -0.94 -15.38 -0.38
CA ALA A 88 -1.05 -14.70 0.91
C ALA A 88 -0.76 -15.66 2.07
N ALA A 89 -0.18 -15.17 3.17
CA ALA A 89 0.19 -15.98 4.33
C ALA A 89 -0.96 -16.82 4.91
N SER A 90 -2.18 -16.31 4.77
CA SER A 90 -3.43 -16.87 5.28
C SER A 90 -4.08 -17.88 4.30
N SER A 91 -3.50 -18.11 3.12
CA SER A 91 -4.10 -18.87 2.03
C SER A 91 -3.19 -20.02 1.57
N ASP A 92 -3.80 -21.16 1.23
CA ASP A 92 -3.11 -22.28 0.57
C ASP A 92 -3.18 -22.17 -0.97
N ARG A 93 -3.80 -21.12 -1.50
CA ARG A 93 -4.01 -20.90 -2.94
C ARG A 93 -3.44 -19.55 -3.38
N PRO A 94 -2.75 -19.50 -4.53
CA PRO A 94 -2.21 -18.26 -5.05
C PRO A 94 -3.33 -17.33 -5.55
N ASP A 95 -3.10 -16.04 -5.40
CA ASP A 95 -4.03 -14.98 -5.80
C ASP A 95 -4.18 -14.92 -7.32
N TRP A 96 -5.41 -14.67 -7.81
CA TRP A 96 -5.69 -14.51 -9.23
C TRP A 96 -5.39 -13.07 -9.70
N LYS A 97 -4.09 -12.75 -9.77
CA LYS A 97 -3.60 -11.42 -10.12
C LYS A 97 -2.22 -11.47 -10.79
N GLU A 98 -1.95 -10.51 -11.66
CA GLU A 98 -0.61 -10.21 -12.17
C GLU A 98 -0.24 -8.77 -11.82
N MET A 99 1.06 -8.48 -11.71
CA MET A 99 1.54 -7.23 -11.14
C MET A 99 2.71 -6.63 -11.91
N LEU A 100 2.81 -5.30 -11.87
CA LEU A 100 4.00 -4.55 -12.25
C LEU A 100 4.39 -3.66 -11.05
N ASN A 101 5.62 -3.80 -10.59
CA ASN A 101 6.14 -3.15 -9.39
C ASN A 101 7.24 -2.13 -9.74
N TRP A 102 7.22 -0.96 -9.11
CA TRP A 102 8.28 0.02 -9.27
C TRP A 102 8.42 0.97 -8.07
N SER A 103 9.61 1.53 -7.93
CA SER A 103 9.98 2.50 -6.90
C SER A 103 10.83 3.63 -7.49
N ALA A 104 10.89 4.78 -6.82
CA ALA A 104 11.83 5.82 -7.20
C ALA A 104 13.29 5.32 -7.08
N PRO A 105 14.13 5.52 -8.10
CA PRO A 105 15.53 5.14 -8.02
C PRO A 105 16.29 6.07 -7.08
N ILE A 106 17.22 5.50 -6.30
CA ILE A 106 18.19 6.28 -5.52
C ILE A 106 19.60 6.07 -6.06
N ALA A 107 20.45 7.08 -5.88
CA ALA A 107 21.83 7.06 -6.39
C ALA A 107 22.61 5.85 -5.86
N ALA A 108 23.48 5.25 -6.70
CA ALA A 108 24.26 4.07 -6.34
C ALA A 108 25.14 4.27 -5.08
N GLY A 109 25.66 5.48 -4.88
CA GLY A 109 26.46 5.83 -3.70
C GLY A 109 25.64 6.06 -2.42
N HIS A 110 24.32 6.12 -2.52
CA HIS A 110 23.45 6.46 -1.41
C HIS A 110 23.57 5.43 -0.27
N PRO A 111 23.71 5.85 1.00
CA PRO A 111 23.91 4.90 2.11
C PRO A 111 22.78 3.88 2.26
N LEU A 112 21.53 4.27 1.95
CA LEU A 112 20.38 3.35 1.98
C LEU A 112 20.55 2.21 0.97
N LYS A 113 20.91 2.50 -0.28
CA LYS A 113 21.13 1.48 -1.31
C LYS A 113 22.29 0.56 -0.98
N ARG A 114 23.39 1.12 -0.47
CA ARG A 114 24.57 0.32 -0.09
C ARG A 114 24.33 -0.63 1.08
N LYS A 115 23.44 -0.27 2.02
CA LYS A 115 23.13 -1.09 3.20
C LYS A 115 21.95 -2.03 3.00
N PHE A 116 20.96 -1.63 2.21
CA PHE A 116 19.68 -2.32 2.04
C PHE A 116 19.40 -2.56 0.55
N SER A 117 20.33 -3.18 -0.17
CA SER A 117 20.25 -3.32 -1.63
C SER A 117 18.95 -3.99 -2.13
N THR A 118 18.41 -4.94 -1.36
CA THR A 118 17.13 -5.61 -1.66
C THR A 118 15.93 -4.65 -1.61
N ALA A 119 15.97 -3.66 -0.73
CA ALA A 119 14.92 -2.63 -0.61
C ALA A 119 15.03 -1.55 -1.69
N TYR A 120 16.18 -1.46 -2.38
CA TYR A 120 16.46 -0.45 -3.42
C TYR A 120 17.01 -1.11 -4.69
N PRO A 121 16.24 -2.01 -5.33
CA PRO A 121 16.69 -2.71 -6.54
C PRO A 121 16.84 -1.73 -7.71
N ASP A 122 17.67 -2.10 -8.69
CA ASP A 122 17.65 -1.44 -9.99
C ASP A 122 16.30 -1.71 -10.67
N GLN A 123 15.65 -0.65 -11.13
CA GLN A 123 14.28 -0.72 -11.63
C GLN A 123 14.22 -1.36 -13.02
N LEU A 124 13.28 -2.29 -13.21
CA LEU A 124 12.98 -2.89 -14.51
C LEU A 124 11.58 -2.44 -14.96
N LEU A 125 11.54 -1.48 -15.87
CA LEU A 125 10.31 -0.88 -16.39
C LEU A 125 10.09 -1.21 -17.87
N PRO A 126 8.84 -1.30 -18.34
CA PRO A 126 8.53 -1.79 -19.68
C PRO A 126 8.65 -0.74 -20.80
N GLU A 127 9.71 0.06 -20.80
CA GLU A 127 9.93 1.14 -21.78
C GLU A 127 9.94 0.64 -23.23
N ASP A 128 10.62 -0.48 -23.49
CA ASP A 128 10.73 -1.06 -24.84
C ASP A 128 9.40 -1.62 -25.36
N ALA A 129 8.47 -1.97 -24.45
CA ALA A 129 7.16 -2.53 -24.80
C ALA A 129 6.06 -1.47 -24.83
N VAL A 130 6.16 -0.45 -23.98
CA VAL A 130 5.24 0.69 -23.92
C VAL A 130 6.06 1.99 -23.86
N PRO A 131 6.48 2.54 -25.01
CA PRO A 131 7.33 3.73 -25.03
C PRO A 131 6.74 4.91 -24.26
N GLY A 132 7.57 5.59 -23.45
CA GLY A 132 7.18 6.71 -22.59
C GLY A 132 6.60 6.30 -21.24
N ILE A 133 6.35 5.02 -20.98
CA ILE A 133 5.75 4.56 -19.72
C ILE A 133 6.64 4.85 -18.51
N THR A 134 7.97 4.81 -18.66
CA THR A 134 8.89 5.00 -17.54
C THR A 134 8.74 6.36 -16.88
N GLU A 135 8.70 7.44 -17.68
CA GLU A 135 8.53 8.79 -17.17
C GLU A 135 7.18 8.93 -16.45
N VAL A 136 6.10 8.42 -17.05
CA VAL A 136 4.75 8.49 -16.49
C VAL A 136 4.67 7.74 -15.15
N LEU A 137 5.22 6.54 -15.06
CA LEU A 137 5.22 5.74 -13.83
C LEU A 137 6.01 6.41 -12.70
N TYR A 138 7.15 7.05 -13.00
CA TYR A 138 7.88 7.80 -11.97
C TYR A 138 7.13 9.05 -11.52
N ARG A 139 6.55 9.84 -12.44
CA ARG A 139 5.74 11.01 -12.06
C ARG A 139 4.51 10.61 -11.24
N PHE A 140 3.87 9.49 -11.59
CA PHE A 140 2.80 8.90 -10.79
C PHE A 140 3.32 8.52 -9.40
N HIS A 141 4.44 7.80 -9.31
CA HIS A 141 5.03 7.38 -8.04
C HIS A 141 5.28 8.58 -7.10
N GLU A 142 5.93 9.62 -7.61
CA GLU A 142 6.23 10.83 -6.83
C GLU A 142 4.96 11.56 -6.37
N SER A 143 3.93 11.64 -7.24
CA SER A 143 2.67 12.32 -6.92
C SER A 143 1.91 11.61 -5.79
N ILE A 144 1.85 10.28 -5.81
CA ILE A 144 1.21 9.52 -4.73
C ILE A 144 2.06 9.57 -3.45
N ALA A 145 3.39 9.54 -3.56
CA ALA A 145 4.28 9.58 -2.40
C ALA A 145 4.18 10.93 -1.67
N ASP A 146 4.05 12.03 -2.42
CA ASP A 146 3.78 13.34 -1.85
C ASP A 146 2.42 13.39 -1.14
N LEU A 147 1.36 12.84 -1.76
CA LEU A 147 0.04 12.73 -1.11
C LEU A 147 0.10 11.95 0.20
N GLN A 148 0.78 10.79 0.21
CA GLN A 148 0.95 9.97 1.41
C GLN A 148 1.71 10.72 2.50
N ARG A 149 2.78 11.44 2.15
CA ARG A 149 3.53 12.27 3.09
C ARG A 149 2.65 13.38 3.68
N ARG A 150 1.83 14.05 2.87
CA ARG A 150 0.88 15.07 3.35
C ARG A 150 -0.19 14.46 4.25
N PHE A 151 -0.71 13.29 3.91
CA PHE A 151 -1.68 12.57 4.74
C PHE A 151 -1.09 12.12 6.09
N LEU A 152 0.16 11.67 6.11
CA LEU A 152 0.87 11.33 7.34
C LEU A 152 0.98 12.51 8.31
N ARG A 153 0.95 13.76 7.84
CA ARG A 153 0.92 14.95 8.71
C ARG A 153 -0.40 15.07 9.48
N VAL A 154 -1.52 14.65 8.87
CA VAL A 154 -2.82 14.57 9.55
C VAL A 154 -2.77 13.50 10.65
N ILE A 155 -2.19 12.34 10.35
CA ILE A 155 -1.99 11.26 11.31
C ILE A 155 -1.07 11.73 12.45
N ALA A 156 0.04 12.41 12.14
CA ALA A 156 0.99 12.93 13.13
C ALA A 156 0.31 13.83 14.16
N GLU A 157 -0.50 14.80 13.72
CA GLU A 157 -1.29 15.62 14.65
C GLU A 157 -2.31 14.80 15.43
N GLY A 158 -2.97 13.84 14.77
CA GLY A 158 -3.92 12.94 15.40
C GLY A 158 -3.34 12.13 16.54
N ILE A 159 -2.06 11.74 16.46
CA ILE A 159 -1.36 11.01 17.52
C ILE A 159 -0.60 11.94 18.48
N GLY A 160 -0.75 13.26 18.37
CA GLY A 160 -0.13 14.23 19.27
C GLY A 160 1.34 14.53 18.99
N CYS A 161 1.82 14.23 17.79
CA CYS A 161 3.15 14.60 17.31
C CYS A 161 3.14 15.95 16.56
N HIS A 162 4.33 16.48 16.30
CA HIS A 162 4.51 17.58 15.35
C HIS A 162 4.09 17.12 13.94
N GLU A 163 3.45 17.98 13.15
CA GLU A 163 2.89 17.61 11.84
C GLU A 163 3.92 16.93 10.91
N THR A 164 5.18 17.37 10.95
CA THR A 164 6.27 16.83 10.11
C THR A 164 6.96 15.60 10.70
N PHE A 165 6.41 14.96 11.74
CA PHE A 165 7.03 13.82 12.44
C PHE A 165 7.47 12.68 11.50
N PHE A 166 6.66 12.39 10.49
CA PHE A 166 6.96 11.33 9.51
C PHE A 166 7.82 11.79 8.33
N ASP A 167 8.01 13.10 8.10
CA ASP A 167 8.62 13.62 6.87
C ASP A 167 10.04 13.05 6.65
N ASP A 168 10.90 13.10 7.67
CA ASP A 168 12.25 12.52 7.61
C ASP A 168 12.21 10.98 7.58
N MET A 169 11.22 10.39 8.25
CA MET A 169 11.07 8.94 8.32
C MET A 169 10.84 8.31 6.93
N VAL A 170 10.05 8.98 6.07
CA VAL A 170 9.68 8.49 4.73
C VAL A 170 10.51 9.08 3.60
N ALA A 171 11.35 10.09 3.88
CA ALA A 171 12.30 10.62 2.91
C ALA A 171 13.24 9.51 2.42
N ASP A 172 13.28 9.27 1.11
CA ASP A 172 14.00 8.16 0.48
C ASP A 172 13.63 6.77 1.05
N GLY A 173 12.43 6.63 1.63
CA GLY A 173 11.89 5.33 2.02
C GLY A 173 11.78 4.39 0.81
N PRO A 174 11.84 3.06 1.01
CA PRO A 174 11.67 2.09 -0.06
C PRO A 174 10.18 1.95 -0.43
N THR A 175 9.53 3.09 -0.71
CA THR A 175 8.14 3.15 -1.13
C THR A 175 7.99 2.35 -2.43
N LEU A 176 6.99 1.48 -2.48
CA LEU A 176 6.75 0.57 -3.60
C LEU A 176 5.40 0.89 -4.21
N THR A 177 5.36 1.18 -5.51
CA THR A 177 4.11 1.23 -6.27
C THR A 177 3.89 -0.08 -6.98
N ARG A 178 2.66 -0.58 -6.91
CA ARG A 178 2.24 -1.86 -7.45
C ARG A 178 0.98 -1.66 -8.27
N ALA A 179 1.10 -1.80 -9.58
CA ALA A 179 -0.04 -1.95 -10.46
C ALA A 179 -0.46 -3.42 -10.46
N ILE A 180 -1.76 -3.66 -10.36
CA ILE A 180 -2.34 -5.00 -10.27
C ILE A 180 -3.45 -5.11 -11.30
N ARG A 181 -3.38 -6.15 -12.12
CA ARG A 181 -4.50 -6.62 -12.94
C ARG A 181 -5.04 -7.91 -12.33
N TYR A 182 -6.34 -7.90 -12.11
CA TYR A 182 -7.13 -9.03 -11.69
C TYR A 182 -7.98 -9.49 -12.87
N PRO A 183 -7.63 -10.58 -13.56
CA PRO A 183 -8.42 -11.06 -14.70
C PRO A 183 -9.82 -11.51 -14.24
N ALA A 184 -10.71 -11.76 -15.21
CA ALA A 184 -12.04 -12.24 -14.91
C ALA A 184 -11.96 -13.59 -14.16
N MET A 185 -12.83 -13.76 -13.16
CA MET A 185 -12.87 -15.01 -12.39
C MET A 185 -13.32 -16.21 -13.26
N SER A 186 -14.07 -15.95 -14.33
CA SER A 186 -14.48 -16.95 -15.33
C SER A 186 -13.29 -17.60 -16.04
N ASP A 187 -12.18 -16.88 -16.21
CA ASP A 187 -11.00 -17.35 -16.94
C ASP A 187 -10.31 -18.52 -16.24
N LEU A 188 -10.52 -18.63 -14.92
CA LEU A 188 -9.91 -19.65 -14.07
C LEU A 188 -10.84 -20.88 -13.86
N GLY A 189 -12.13 -20.75 -14.16
CA GLY A 189 -13.16 -21.74 -13.80
C GLY A 189 -13.44 -21.82 -12.30
N ALA A 190 -14.22 -22.82 -11.86
CA ALA A 190 -14.66 -22.97 -10.47
C ALA A 190 -13.58 -23.58 -9.54
N GLN A 191 -12.45 -22.89 -9.38
CA GLN A 191 -11.33 -23.38 -8.56
C GLN A 191 -11.20 -22.68 -7.19
N GLY A 192 -12.15 -21.83 -6.82
CA GLY A 192 -12.21 -21.19 -5.49
C GLY A 192 -10.98 -20.35 -5.14
N HIS A 193 -10.40 -19.66 -6.12
CA HIS A 193 -9.42 -18.59 -5.90
C HIS A 193 -10.15 -17.29 -5.60
N VAL A 194 -9.42 -16.32 -5.08
CA VAL A 194 -9.87 -14.94 -4.93
C VAL A 194 -8.89 -14.01 -5.63
N TRP A 195 -9.29 -12.77 -5.86
CA TRP A 195 -8.42 -11.76 -6.44
C TRP A 195 -7.25 -11.43 -5.49
N ALA A 196 -7.54 -11.19 -4.21
CA ALA A 196 -6.52 -11.15 -3.16
C ALA A 196 -7.12 -11.65 -1.84
N ALA A 197 -6.44 -12.59 -1.19
CA ALA A 197 -6.88 -13.11 0.11
C ALA A 197 -6.77 -12.07 1.24
N GLU A 198 -7.27 -12.41 2.43
CA GLU A 198 -7.17 -11.56 3.63
C GLU A 198 -5.71 -11.33 4.03
N HIS A 199 -5.33 -10.06 4.13
CA HIS A 199 -4.01 -9.65 4.61
C HIS A 199 -4.04 -8.26 5.25
N GLY A 200 -2.96 -7.94 5.94
CA GLY A 200 -2.64 -6.61 6.43
C GLY A 200 -1.36 -6.13 5.76
N ASP A 201 -1.28 -4.83 5.49
CA ASP A 201 -0.11 -4.23 4.89
C ASP A 201 1.02 -4.07 5.90
N ILE A 202 2.27 -4.21 5.46
CA ILE A 202 3.44 -4.19 6.35
C ILE A 202 3.84 -2.75 6.71
N ASN A 203 3.75 -1.85 5.73
CA ASN A 203 4.21 -0.46 5.74
C ASN A 203 3.51 0.48 6.74
N LEU A 204 3.76 1.79 6.66
CA LEU A 204 3.07 2.78 7.49
C LEU A 204 1.62 2.95 7.01
N ILE A 205 1.47 3.41 5.78
CA ILE A 205 0.19 3.61 5.12
C ILE A 205 0.26 3.19 3.65
N THR A 206 -0.85 2.74 3.11
CA THR A 206 -1.01 2.42 1.70
C THR A 206 -2.02 3.37 1.09
N ALA A 207 -1.76 3.81 -0.14
CA ALA A 207 -2.69 4.63 -0.92
C ALA A 207 -3.17 3.88 -2.14
N LEU A 208 -4.49 3.85 -2.34
CA LEU A 208 -5.16 3.35 -3.53
C LEU A 208 -5.91 4.54 -4.16
N PRO A 209 -5.31 5.24 -5.14
CA PRO A 209 -5.94 6.40 -5.76
C PRO A 209 -7.11 6.06 -6.68
N ARG A 210 -7.14 4.85 -7.25
CA ARG A 210 -8.23 4.43 -8.12
C ARG A 210 -8.31 2.90 -8.23
N ALA A 211 -9.50 2.39 -8.49
CA ALA A 211 -9.73 1.06 -9.01
C ALA A 211 -10.79 1.13 -10.11
N THR A 212 -10.68 0.29 -11.14
CA THR A 212 -11.64 0.30 -12.27
C THR A 212 -12.93 -0.49 -11.97
N ALA A 213 -12.97 -1.22 -10.86
CA ALA A 213 -14.09 -2.05 -10.45
C ALA A 213 -14.12 -2.25 -8.93
N PRO A 214 -15.30 -2.53 -8.35
CA PRO A 214 -15.45 -2.84 -6.92
C PRO A 214 -14.74 -4.16 -6.56
N GLY A 215 -14.65 -4.45 -5.26
CA GLY A 215 -14.18 -5.74 -4.76
C GLY A 215 -13.28 -5.66 -3.54
N LEU A 216 -12.75 -4.48 -3.21
CA LEU A 216 -12.02 -4.27 -1.96
C LEU A 216 -12.99 -4.36 -0.77
N GLN A 217 -12.67 -5.20 0.20
CA GLN A 217 -13.42 -5.35 1.43
C GLN A 217 -12.50 -5.16 2.64
N VAL A 218 -13.01 -4.47 3.65
CA VAL A 218 -12.34 -4.14 4.91
C VAL A 218 -12.97 -4.94 6.03
N LYS A 219 -12.14 -5.46 6.93
CA LYS A 219 -12.60 -6.17 8.11
C LYS A 219 -12.93 -5.18 9.22
N VAL A 220 -14.19 -5.15 9.64
CA VAL A 220 -14.67 -4.29 10.74
C VAL A 220 -15.33 -5.18 11.79
N GLY A 221 -14.63 -5.40 12.90
CA GLY A 221 -14.98 -6.46 13.84
C GLY A 221 -14.82 -7.83 13.17
N ASP A 222 -15.88 -8.63 13.16
CA ASP A 222 -15.91 -9.94 12.49
C ASP A 222 -16.53 -9.89 11.07
N ASP A 223 -17.00 -8.72 10.63
CA ASP A 223 -17.70 -8.54 9.37
C ASP A 223 -16.79 -7.98 8.27
N TRP A 224 -17.13 -8.31 7.02
CA TRP A 224 -16.50 -7.75 5.83
C TRP A 224 -17.39 -6.68 5.21
N VAL A 225 -16.86 -5.46 5.09
CA VAL A 225 -17.56 -4.30 4.55
C VAL A 225 -16.92 -3.87 3.24
N ASP A 226 -17.73 -3.62 2.20
CA ASP A 226 -17.23 -3.12 0.92
C ASP A 226 -16.64 -1.72 1.08
N ALA A 227 -15.40 -1.53 0.62
CA ALA A 227 -14.77 -0.22 0.56
C ALA A 227 -15.15 0.48 -0.76
N THR A 228 -16.22 1.28 -0.71
CA THR A 228 -16.71 2.05 -1.85
C THR A 228 -16.42 3.54 -1.61
N PRO A 229 -15.26 4.05 -2.05
CA PRO A 229 -14.91 5.47 -1.87
C PRO A 229 -15.86 6.36 -2.68
N PRO A 230 -16.10 7.61 -2.23
CA PRO A 230 -16.70 8.63 -3.08
C PRO A 230 -15.91 8.82 -4.38
N ASP A 231 -16.58 9.35 -5.41
CA ASP A 231 -15.93 9.72 -6.67
C ASP A 231 -14.74 10.64 -6.39
N ASN A 232 -13.61 10.36 -7.06
CA ASN A 232 -12.35 11.11 -6.91
C ASN A 232 -11.74 11.12 -5.48
N ALA A 233 -12.09 10.16 -4.63
CA ALA A 233 -11.40 9.96 -3.36
C ALA A 233 -10.31 8.88 -3.48
N VAL A 234 -9.20 9.10 -2.77
CA VAL A 234 -8.17 8.08 -2.52
C VAL A 234 -8.58 7.29 -1.29
N ILE A 235 -8.38 5.97 -1.32
CA ILE A 235 -8.44 5.13 -0.12
C ILE A 235 -7.05 5.13 0.52
N ILE A 236 -6.98 5.45 1.81
CA ILE A 236 -5.78 5.26 2.63
C ILE A 236 -6.06 4.17 3.65
N ASN A 237 -5.14 3.22 3.80
CA ASN A 237 -5.17 2.24 4.87
C ASN A 237 -3.85 2.15 5.62
N THR A 238 -3.90 1.57 6.81
CA THR A 238 -2.79 1.55 7.78
C THR A 238 -2.17 0.17 7.86
N GLY A 239 -0.86 0.11 8.06
CA GLY A 239 -0.10 -1.13 8.13
C GLY A 239 0.56 -1.39 9.48
N ILE A 240 1.23 -2.54 9.57
CA ILE A 240 1.87 -3.10 10.76
C ILE A 240 2.88 -2.12 11.36
N MET A 241 3.69 -1.44 10.54
CA MET A 241 4.68 -0.48 11.05
C MET A 241 4.04 0.73 11.73
N LEU A 242 2.88 1.20 11.24
CA LEU A 242 2.15 2.29 11.89
C LEU A 242 1.44 1.83 13.17
N GLU A 243 0.88 0.62 13.19
CA GLU A 243 0.33 0.04 14.42
C GLU A 243 1.39 0.00 15.52
N ARG A 244 2.60 -0.47 15.20
CA ARG A 244 3.72 -0.51 16.14
C ARG A 244 4.07 0.89 16.66
N LEU A 245 4.25 1.87 15.78
CA LEU A 245 4.55 3.26 16.17
C LEU A 245 3.46 3.88 17.03
N THR A 246 2.20 3.55 16.77
CA THR A 246 1.07 4.10 17.51
C THR A 246 0.66 3.27 18.71
N ASN A 247 1.47 2.28 19.11
CA ASN A 247 1.14 1.37 20.20
C ASN A 247 -0.25 0.69 20.06
N GLY A 248 -0.66 0.47 18.81
CA GLY A 248 -1.96 -0.04 18.41
C GLY A 248 -3.16 0.87 18.69
N VAL A 249 -2.93 2.17 18.88
CA VAL A 249 -4.01 3.19 18.83
C VAL A 249 -4.60 3.26 17.43
N ILE A 250 -3.77 3.11 16.40
CA ILE A 250 -4.20 2.95 15.01
C ILE A 250 -3.96 1.49 14.62
N PRO A 251 -5.01 0.67 14.42
CA PRO A 251 -4.87 -0.74 14.08
C PRO A 251 -4.39 -0.94 12.64
N ILE A 252 -4.06 -2.19 12.30
CA ILE A 252 -3.85 -2.63 10.92
C ILE A 252 -5.18 -2.61 10.17
N GLY A 253 -5.19 -2.06 8.96
CA GLY A 253 -6.31 -2.17 8.03
C GLY A 253 -6.35 -3.55 7.37
N TRP A 254 -6.99 -4.52 8.02
CA TRP A 254 -7.20 -5.85 7.45
C TRP A 254 -8.18 -5.80 6.28
N HIS A 255 -7.78 -6.34 5.15
CA HIS A 255 -8.56 -6.26 3.92
C HIS A 255 -8.37 -7.47 3.01
N ARG A 256 -9.29 -7.61 2.05
CA ARG A 256 -9.23 -8.60 0.96
C ARG A 256 -9.79 -8.01 -0.33
N VAL A 257 -9.55 -8.67 -1.45
CA VAL A 257 -10.15 -8.30 -2.73
C VAL A 257 -10.89 -9.52 -3.31
N VAL A 258 -12.20 -9.40 -3.47
CA VAL A 258 -13.08 -10.45 -3.99
C VAL A 258 -13.93 -9.91 -5.13
N ALA A 259 -14.12 -10.70 -6.19
CA ALA A 259 -15.05 -10.34 -7.24
C ALA A 259 -16.49 -10.34 -6.69
N SER A 260 -17.24 -9.29 -6.96
CA SER A 260 -18.66 -9.23 -6.58
C SER A 260 -19.43 -10.36 -7.29
N PRO A 261 -20.45 -10.97 -6.65
CA PRO A 261 -21.26 -11.99 -7.28
C PRO A 261 -21.82 -11.53 -8.65
N GLY A 262 -21.56 -12.30 -9.70
CA GLY A 262 -22.00 -11.98 -11.07
C GLY A 262 -21.13 -10.97 -11.83
N TYR A 263 -20.03 -10.48 -11.25
CA TYR A 263 -19.06 -9.67 -11.98
C TYR A 263 -18.20 -10.56 -12.89
N GLU A 264 -18.24 -10.30 -14.19
CA GLU A 264 -17.52 -11.08 -15.22
C GLU A 264 -16.33 -10.32 -15.84
N GLY A 265 -16.10 -9.07 -15.41
CA GLY A 265 -15.01 -8.25 -15.94
C GLY A 265 -13.67 -8.51 -15.24
N GLU A 266 -12.66 -7.79 -15.69
CA GLU A 266 -11.38 -7.65 -15.00
C GLU A 266 -11.36 -6.40 -14.10
N ARG A 267 -10.39 -6.31 -13.21
CA ARG A 267 -10.17 -5.15 -12.33
C ARG A 267 -8.72 -4.70 -12.41
N TYR A 268 -8.51 -3.40 -12.57
CA TYR A 268 -7.20 -2.77 -12.44
C TYR A 268 -7.17 -1.90 -11.19
N SER A 269 -6.08 -1.95 -10.45
CA SER A 269 -5.79 -1.00 -9.38
C SER A 269 -4.30 -0.75 -9.29
N VAL A 270 -3.94 0.47 -8.89
CA VAL A 270 -2.58 0.80 -8.49
C VAL A 270 -2.60 1.13 -7.01
N VAL A 271 -1.71 0.52 -6.24
CA VAL A 271 -1.50 0.82 -4.81
C VAL A 271 -0.07 1.27 -4.59
N GLN A 272 0.16 2.14 -3.61
CA GLN A 272 1.50 2.54 -3.20
C GLN A 272 1.70 2.33 -1.70
N PHE A 273 2.75 1.60 -1.34
CA PHE A 273 3.09 1.23 0.03
C PHE A 273 4.15 2.20 0.58
N CYS A 274 3.74 3.14 1.45
CA CYS A 274 4.65 4.13 2.05
C CYS A 274 5.44 3.51 3.19
N HIS A 275 6.71 3.20 2.93
CA HIS A 275 7.61 2.63 3.92
C HIS A 275 8.48 3.71 4.58
N PRO A 276 8.81 3.56 5.87
CA PRO A 276 9.89 4.32 6.47
C PRO A 276 11.23 3.85 5.89
N ARG A 277 12.27 4.67 5.97
CA ARG A 277 13.66 4.22 5.69
C ARG A 277 13.96 2.96 6.51
N PRO A 278 14.68 1.96 5.97
CA PRO A 278 14.86 0.68 6.65
C PRO A 278 15.59 0.79 8.00
N TRP A 279 16.46 1.78 8.19
CA TRP A 279 17.14 2.02 9.47
C TRP A 279 16.30 2.78 10.51
N THR A 280 15.07 3.16 10.18
CA THR A 280 14.17 3.84 11.13
C THR A 280 13.90 2.89 12.29
N ILE A 281 14.03 3.38 13.53
CA ILE A 281 13.65 2.61 14.71
C ILE A 281 12.17 2.84 14.99
N LEU A 282 11.38 1.76 14.87
CA LEU A 282 9.97 1.70 15.17
C LEU A 282 9.77 1.49 16.67
N SER A 283 9.77 2.59 17.42
CA SER A 283 9.44 2.62 18.85
C SER A 283 8.07 3.26 19.05
N PRO A 284 7.21 2.73 19.93
CA PRO A 284 5.94 3.37 20.26
C PRO A 284 6.12 4.84 20.65
N VAL A 285 5.30 5.69 20.04
CA VAL A 285 5.29 7.13 20.30
C VAL A 285 4.78 7.37 21.74
N PRO A 286 5.44 8.22 22.54
CA PRO A 286 5.06 8.43 23.94
C PRO A 286 3.60 8.84 24.16
N SER A 287 3.04 9.68 23.29
CA SER A 287 1.63 10.12 23.36
C SER A 287 0.61 9.00 23.10
N CYS A 288 1.05 7.86 22.57
CA CYS A 288 0.23 6.67 22.38
C CYS A 288 0.36 5.65 23.53
N CYS A 289 1.21 5.94 24.52
CA CYS A 289 1.43 5.10 25.68
C CYS A 289 0.84 5.79 26.91
N THR A 290 -0.18 5.19 27.53
CA THR A 290 -0.81 5.68 28.77
C THR A 290 -0.83 4.58 29.83
N ASP A 291 -1.29 4.88 31.04
CA ASP A 291 -1.44 3.86 32.08
C ASP A 291 -2.47 2.77 31.66
N GLU A 292 -3.50 3.16 30.89
CA GLU A 292 -4.52 2.25 30.34
C GLU A 292 -4.10 1.58 29.03
N ASN A 293 -3.17 2.19 28.26
CA ASN A 293 -2.55 1.60 27.08
C ASN A 293 -1.02 1.59 27.24
N PRO A 294 -0.47 0.73 28.12
CA PRO A 294 0.97 0.68 28.36
C PRO A 294 1.71 0.26 27.09
N GLN A 295 3.01 0.50 27.02
CA GLN A 295 3.81 0.15 25.85
C GLN A 295 3.71 -1.36 25.54
N ARG A 296 3.07 -1.71 24.41
CA ARG A 296 2.82 -3.08 23.94
C ARG A 296 3.95 -3.64 23.10
N PHE A 297 4.65 -2.76 22.35
CA PHE A 297 5.68 -3.16 21.41
C PHE A 297 7.09 -2.71 21.85
N SER A 298 8.08 -3.59 21.67
CA SER A 298 9.49 -3.24 21.78
C SER A 298 9.95 -2.41 20.57
N ALA A 299 11.10 -1.76 20.67
CA ALA A 299 11.72 -1.11 19.51
C ALA A 299 12.32 -2.15 18.55
N ILE A 300 12.17 -1.92 17.25
CA ILE A 300 12.75 -2.73 16.15
C ILE A 300 13.11 -1.80 14.99
N SER A 301 14.09 -2.14 14.16
CA SER A 301 14.30 -1.38 12.92
C SER A 301 13.20 -1.70 11.89
N ALA A 302 12.91 -0.77 10.98
CA ALA A 302 11.96 -1.03 9.91
C ALA A 302 12.42 -2.14 8.96
N ALA A 303 13.73 -2.28 8.75
CA ALA A 303 14.31 -3.39 7.99
C ALA A 303 13.99 -4.74 8.66
N ASP A 304 14.27 -4.85 9.95
CA ASP A 304 14.06 -6.10 10.68
C ASP A 304 12.55 -6.43 10.79
N ALA A 305 11.69 -5.42 10.97
CA ALA A 305 10.25 -5.62 10.99
C ALA A 305 9.72 -6.10 9.63
N LEU A 306 10.25 -5.60 8.52
CA LEU A 306 9.91 -6.09 7.18
C LEU A 306 10.38 -7.55 7.01
N ASP A 307 11.63 -7.85 7.39
CA ASP A 307 12.20 -9.20 7.27
C ASP A 307 11.43 -10.22 8.13
N GLU A 308 11.02 -9.86 9.36
CA GLU A 308 10.17 -10.70 10.22
C GLU A 308 8.86 -11.07 9.52
N VAL A 309 8.15 -10.08 8.94
CA VAL A 309 6.89 -10.35 8.26
C VAL A 309 7.12 -11.18 6.99
N LEU A 310 8.13 -10.86 6.18
CA LEU A 310 8.48 -11.65 4.98
C LEU A 310 8.80 -13.12 5.33
N TYR A 311 9.43 -13.35 6.48
CA TYR A 311 9.66 -14.69 7.04
C TYR A 311 8.35 -15.37 7.44
N GLU A 312 7.49 -14.68 8.19
CA GLU A 312 6.20 -15.22 8.65
C GLU A 312 5.26 -15.61 7.52
N ILE A 313 5.31 -14.88 6.40
CA ILE A 313 4.46 -15.12 5.22
C ILE A 313 5.11 -16.03 4.16
N ASN A 314 6.25 -16.66 4.48
CA ASN A 314 6.98 -17.60 3.62
C ASN A 314 7.40 -17.04 2.23
N LEU A 315 7.58 -15.72 2.09
CA LEU A 315 8.08 -15.15 0.84
C LEU A 315 9.58 -15.40 0.61
N VAL A 316 10.31 -15.83 1.65
CA VAL A 316 11.71 -16.25 1.56
C VAL A 316 11.77 -17.77 1.49
N GLU A 317 11.90 -18.32 0.27
CA GLU A 317 11.86 -19.78 0.02
C GLU A 317 12.89 -20.60 0.83
N THR A 318 14.05 -20.00 1.15
CA THR A 318 15.11 -20.66 1.93
C THR A 318 14.84 -20.69 3.43
N ALA A 319 13.82 -19.99 3.91
CA ALA A 319 13.50 -19.82 5.32
C ALA A 319 12.22 -20.57 5.74
N ARG A 320 11.78 -21.58 4.96
CA ARG A 320 10.61 -22.40 5.28
C ARG A 320 10.65 -22.87 6.74
N ARG A 321 9.52 -22.71 7.45
CA ARG A 321 9.27 -23.43 8.71
C ARG A 321 9.54 -24.90 8.46
N VAL A 322 10.53 -25.46 9.15
CA VAL A 322 10.64 -26.91 9.29
C VAL A 322 9.44 -27.32 10.14
N GLY A 323 8.36 -27.71 9.48
CA GLY A 323 7.24 -28.43 10.10
C GLY A 323 7.62 -29.87 10.38
#